data_AF-I0KC84-F1
#
_entry.id   AF-I0KC84-F1
#
_cell.length_a   1.000
_cell.length_b   1.000
_cell.length_c   1.000
_cell.angle_alpha   90.00
_cell.angle_beta   90.00
_cell.angle_gamma   90.00
#
_symmetry.space_group_name_H-M   'P 1'
#
loop_
_entity.id
_entity.type
_entity.pdbx_description
1 polymer ?
#
loop_
_entity_poly.entity_id
_entity_poly.type
_entity_poly.pdbx_seq_one_letter_code
_entity_poly.pdbx_strand_id
1 'polypeptide(L)'
;MVSVMGHPLLTLPLGALVLLVRYETTDRAIGLSALLIGALFIPLAVVMYRNQAKGTYTNFDVSDQAQRQRWYWLALSLLTGVSLLVFITNQPYLIRISLACATLLLGTSLLLNLLIKSSLHVSLNTYLACLLCLFDPQAGGLWLALVPLIGWSRYQLGRHTLAELMVGGMLGLSAGGLFLFLAQ
;
A
#
# COMPACT_ATOMS: atom_id res chain seq x y z
N MET A 1 4.28 12.71 14.47
CA MET A 1 5.00 12.99 13.20
C MET A 1 5.29 11.71 12.43
N VAL A 2 5.95 10.70 13.03
CA VAL A 2 6.23 9.39 12.39
C VAL A 2 4.98 8.70 11.84
N SER A 3 3.84 8.79 12.55
CA SER A 3 2.55 8.26 12.11
C SER A 3 2.07 8.75 10.75
N VAL A 4 2.30 10.02 10.45
CA VAL A 4 1.81 10.66 9.22
C VAL A 4 2.79 10.35 8.08
N MET A 5 4.09 10.38 8.38
CA MET A 5 5.14 10.09 7.41
C MET A 5 5.15 8.63 6.94
N GLY A 6 4.78 7.69 7.82
CA GLY A 6 4.65 6.27 7.48
C GLY A 6 3.28 5.86 6.92
N HIS A 7 2.36 6.81 6.72
CA HIS A 7 1.00 6.50 6.30
C HIS A 7 0.99 6.05 4.83
N PRO A 8 0.39 4.89 4.47
CA PRO A 8 0.39 4.36 3.11
C PRO A 8 -0.20 5.29 2.04
N LEU A 9 -1.17 6.14 2.41
CA LEU A 9 -1.70 7.18 1.50
C LEU A 9 -0.68 8.27 1.13
N LEU A 10 0.45 8.35 1.84
CA LEU A 10 1.55 9.25 1.52
C LEU A 10 2.73 8.47 0.93
N THR A 11 3.15 7.38 1.58
CA THR A 11 4.37 6.66 1.19
C THR A 11 4.24 5.98 -0.17
N LEU A 12 3.10 5.35 -0.46
CA LEU A 12 2.89 4.65 -1.73
C LEU A 12 2.80 5.58 -2.94
N PRO A 13 2.01 6.67 -2.96
CA PRO A 13 1.97 7.56 -4.12
C PRO A 13 3.31 8.27 -4.33
N LEU A 14 4.04 8.62 -3.27
CA LEU A 14 5.39 9.19 -3.41
C LEU A 14 6.38 8.17 -3.97
N GLY A 15 6.37 6.94 -3.44
CA GLY A 15 7.21 5.85 -3.96
C GLY A 15 6.92 5.55 -5.43
N ALA A 16 5.63 5.45 -5.79
CA ALA A 16 5.20 5.25 -7.16
C ALA A 16 5.64 6.41 -8.07
N LEU A 17 5.47 7.66 -7.64
CA LEU A 17 5.90 8.83 -8.40
C LEU A 17 7.41 8.82 -8.65
N VAL A 18 8.21 8.55 -7.62
CA VAL A 18 9.68 8.48 -7.74
C VAL A 18 10.10 7.38 -8.73
N LEU A 19 9.50 6.20 -8.63
CA LEU A 19 9.80 5.09 -9.54
C LEU A 19 9.38 5.41 -10.98
N LEU A 20 8.17 5.92 -11.18
CA LEU A 20 7.66 6.27 -12.51
C LEU A 20 8.49 7.37 -13.17
N VAL A 21 8.83 8.43 -12.44
CA VAL A 21 9.63 9.54 -13.00
C VAL A 21 11.06 9.11 -13.33
N ARG A 22 11.64 8.18 -12.56
CA ARG A 22 13.03 7.72 -12.80
C ARG A 22 13.14 6.67 -13.89
N TYR A 23 12.15 5.78 -14.03
CA TYR A 23 12.28 4.57 -14.84
C TYR A 23 11.28 4.48 -16.01
N GLU A 24 10.36 5.42 -16.16
CA GLU A 24 9.44 5.49 -17.30
C GLU A 24 9.64 6.77 -18.13
N THR A 25 9.17 6.74 -19.37
CA THR A 25 9.09 7.93 -20.23
C THR A 25 8.18 8.98 -19.61
N THR A 26 8.48 10.27 -19.79
CA THR A 26 7.72 11.40 -19.20
C THR A 26 6.21 11.28 -19.39
N ASP A 27 5.73 10.97 -20.60
CA ASP A 27 4.30 10.85 -20.87
C ASP A 27 3.63 9.71 -20.10
N ARG A 28 4.29 8.54 -20.02
CA ARG A 28 3.81 7.41 -19.21
C ARG A 28 3.87 7.73 -17.73
N ALA A 29 4.95 8.34 -17.26
CA ALA A 29 5.10 8.72 -15.86
C ALA A 29 3.98 9.67 -15.42
N ILE A 30 3.65 10.68 -16.24
CA ILE A 30 2.53 11.59 -16.01
C ILE A 30 1.20 10.82 -16.02
N GLY A 31 0.93 10.03 -17.07
CA GLY A 31 -0.34 9.31 -17.21
C GLY A 31 -0.60 8.31 -16.07
N LEU A 32 0.41 7.51 -15.71
CA LEU A 32 0.31 6.53 -14.63
C LEU A 32 0.26 7.19 -13.25
N SER A 33 1.00 8.28 -13.03
CA SER A 33 0.91 9.03 -11.78
C SER A 33 -0.46 9.66 -11.63
N ALA A 34 -1.00 10.27 -12.69
CA ALA A 34 -2.35 10.83 -12.69
C ALA A 34 -3.41 9.74 -12.44
N LEU A 35 -3.26 8.55 -13.05
CA LEU A 35 -4.14 7.42 -12.81
C LEU A 35 -4.08 6.93 -11.36
N LEU A 36 -2.89 6.67 -10.83
CA LEU A 36 -2.73 6.16 -9.46
C LEU A 36 -3.20 7.19 -8.42
N ILE A 37 -2.76 8.44 -8.55
CA ILE A 37 -3.15 9.48 -7.60
C ILE A 37 -4.64 9.80 -7.75
N GLY A 38 -5.12 10.02 -8.98
CA GLY A 38 -6.49 10.44 -9.26
C GLY A 38 -7.54 9.37 -9.05
N ALA A 39 -7.29 8.13 -9.47
CA ALA A 39 -8.29 7.06 -9.44
C ALA A 39 -8.17 6.16 -8.20
N LEU A 40 -7.01 6.11 -7.53
CA LEU A 40 -6.81 5.27 -6.35
C LEU A 40 -6.66 6.10 -5.06
N PHE A 41 -5.64 6.96 -4.97
CA PHE A 41 -5.30 7.59 -3.70
C PHE A 41 -6.25 8.74 -3.31
N ILE A 42 -6.65 9.61 -4.24
CA ILE A 42 -7.58 10.71 -3.98
C ILE A 42 -8.95 10.19 -3.49
N PRO A 43 -9.63 9.25 -4.18
CA PRO A 43 -10.92 8.74 -3.71
C PRO A 43 -10.84 8.10 -2.33
N LEU A 44 -9.77 7.34 -2.05
CA LEU A 44 -9.54 6.76 -0.72
C LEU A 44 -9.38 7.83 0.35
N ALA A 45 -8.52 8.82 0.12
CA ALA A 45 -8.30 9.92 1.06
C ALA A 45 -9.59 10.71 1.31
N VAL A 46 -10.36 11.00 0.26
CA VAL A 46 -11.65 11.72 0.37
C VAL A 46 -12.65 10.92 1.19
N VAL A 47 -12.80 9.61 0.94
CA VAL A 47 -13.74 8.78 1.70
C VAL A 47 -13.31 8.68 3.17
N MET A 48 -12.03 8.47 3.44
CA MET A 48 -11.50 8.42 4.81
C MET A 48 -11.75 9.74 5.55
N TYR A 49 -11.42 10.87 4.93
CA TYR A 49 -11.65 12.20 5.49
C TYR A 49 -13.13 12.47 5.77
N ARG A 50 -14.02 12.20 4.80
CA ARG A 50 -15.46 12.43 4.94
C ARG A 50 -16.07 11.56 6.05
N ASN A 51 -15.70 10.30 6.14
CA ASN A 51 -16.23 9.39 7.17
C ASN A 51 -15.69 9.73 8.56
N GLN A 52 -14.45 10.20 8.68
CA GLN A 52 -13.95 10.72 9.95
C GLN A 52 -14.66 12.02 10.35
N ALA A 53 -14.83 12.96 9.42
CA ALA A 53 -15.51 14.24 9.69
C ALA A 53 -16.98 14.05 10.10
N LYS A 54 -17.64 12.99 9.61
CA LYS A 54 -19.00 12.60 9.99
C LYS A 54 -19.07 11.79 11.29
N GLY A 55 -17.94 11.51 11.94
CA GLY A 55 -17.87 10.62 13.11
C GLY A 55 -18.15 9.14 12.81
N THR A 56 -18.29 8.75 11.54
CA THR A 56 -18.49 7.36 11.11
C THR A 56 -17.24 6.52 11.33
N TYR A 57 -16.06 7.11 11.15
CA TYR A 57 -14.78 6.49 11.50
C TYR A 57 -14.24 7.07 12.80
N THR A 58 -13.87 6.18 13.72
CA THR A 58 -13.31 6.57 15.04
C THR A 58 -11.96 7.29 14.91
N ASN A 59 -11.24 7.06 13.82
CA ASN A 59 -9.98 7.70 13.50
C ASN A 59 -9.71 7.61 12.00
N PHE A 60 -8.78 8.45 11.51
CA PHE A 60 -8.37 8.46 10.11
C PHE A 60 -7.81 7.11 9.64
N ASP A 61 -7.06 6.40 10.50
CA ASP A 61 -6.43 5.12 10.19
C ASP A 61 -7.43 3.95 10.05
N VAL A 62 -8.73 4.20 10.24
CA VAL A 62 -9.81 3.20 10.26
C VAL A 62 -9.42 2.00 11.13
N SER A 63 -8.99 2.29 12.37
CA SER A 63 -8.42 1.30 13.28
C SER A 63 -9.45 0.31 13.83
N ASP A 64 -10.74 0.64 13.78
CA ASP A 64 -11.81 -0.27 14.16
C ASP A 64 -12.00 -1.35 13.09
N GLN A 65 -11.93 -2.62 13.50
CA GLN A 65 -11.90 -3.76 12.59
C GLN A 65 -13.19 -3.90 11.78
N ALA A 66 -14.36 -3.55 12.35
CA ALA A 66 -15.64 -3.62 11.65
C ALA A 66 -15.78 -2.49 10.61
N GLN A 67 -15.34 -1.27 10.95
CA GLN A 67 -15.30 -0.14 10.02
C GLN A 67 -14.34 -0.39 8.85
N ARG A 68 -13.26 -1.14 9.12
CA ARG A 68 -12.20 -1.48 8.16
C ARG A 68 -12.69 -2.34 7.01
N GLN A 69 -13.67 -3.23 7.23
CA GLN A 69 -14.22 -4.11 6.20
C GLN A 69 -14.72 -3.32 4.98
N ARG A 70 -15.49 -2.25 5.23
CA ARG A 70 -16.03 -1.38 4.17
C ARG A 70 -14.93 -0.63 3.43
N TRP A 71 -13.92 -0.18 4.16
CA TRP A 71 -12.75 0.47 3.57
C TRP A 71 -11.94 -0.49 2.70
N TYR A 72 -11.73 -1.74 3.15
CA TYR A 72 -11.03 -2.76 2.38
C TYR A 72 -11.72 -3.05 1.06
N TRP A 73 -13.05 -3.21 1.06
CA TRP A 73 -13.80 -3.42 -0.17
C TRP A 73 -13.62 -2.26 -1.15
N LEU A 74 -13.74 -1.02 -0.69
CA LEU A 74 -13.49 0.15 -1.54
C LEU A 74 -12.06 0.16 -2.10
N ALA A 75 -11.06 -0.01 -1.25
CA ALA A 75 -9.65 0.01 -1.65
C ALA A 75 -9.32 -1.12 -2.63
N LEU A 76 -9.86 -2.32 -2.39
CA LEU A 76 -9.68 -3.47 -3.28
C LEU A 76 -10.38 -3.26 -4.62
N SER A 77 -11.60 -2.73 -4.64
CA SER A 77 -12.31 -2.42 -5.89
C SER A 77 -11.59 -1.39 -6.73
N LEU A 78 -11.13 -0.28 -6.13
CA LEU A 78 -10.36 0.76 -6.83
C LEU A 78 -9.04 0.21 -7.36
N LEU A 79 -8.28 -0.49 -6.52
CA LEU A 79 -7.00 -1.07 -6.91
C LEU A 79 -7.17 -2.12 -8.00
N THR A 80 -8.19 -2.98 -7.92
CA THR A 80 -8.52 -3.95 -8.97
C THR A 80 -8.90 -3.26 -10.27
N GLY A 81 -9.70 -2.19 -10.23
CA GLY A 81 -10.06 -1.40 -11.40
C GLY A 81 -8.83 -0.80 -12.09
N VAL A 82 -7.90 -0.23 -11.31
CA VAL A 82 -6.63 0.29 -11.84
C VAL A 82 -5.76 -0.84 -12.40
N SER A 83 -5.62 -1.96 -11.68
CA SER A 83 -4.88 -3.15 -12.14
C SER A 83 -5.42 -3.70 -13.47
N LEU A 84 -6.74 -3.76 -13.61
CA LEU A 84 -7.39 -4.17 -14.87
C LEU A 84 -7.13 -3.16 -15.98
N LEU A 85 -7.22 -1.86 -15.69
CA LEU A 85 -6.98 -0.81 -16.68
C LEU A 85 -5.54 -0.87 -17.23
N VAL A 86 -4.53 -1.02 -16.37
CA VAL A 86 -3.13 -1.15 -16.83
C VAL A 86 -2.90 -2.46 -17.59
N PHE A 87 -3.66 -3.51 -17.26
CA PHE A 87 -3.60 -4.78 -17.98
C PHE A 87 -4.17 -4.66 -19.40
N ILE A 88 -5.39 -4.13 -19.55
CA ILE A 88 -6.06 -4.00 -20.86
C ILE A 88 -5.40 -2.96 -21.77
N THR A 89 -4.77 -1.92 -21.19
CA THR A 89 -4.01 -0.92 -21.96
C THR A 89 -2.56 -1.37 -22.26
N ASN A 90 -2.22 -2.62 -21.92
CA ASN A 90 -0.92 -3.23 -22.18
C ASN A 90 0.27 -2.40 -21.66
N GLN A 91 0.14 -1.85 -20.45
CA GLN A 91 1.23 -1.12 -19.79
C GLN A 91 2.45 -2.03 -19.55
N PRO A 92 3.64 -1.46 -19.28
CA PRO A 92 4.85 -2.24 -19.05
C PRO A 92 4.65 -3.37 -18.03
N TYR A 93 5.29 -4.51 -18.29
CA TYR A 93 5.10 -5.73 -17.52
C TYR A 93 5.30 -5.52 -16.01
N LEU A 94 6.37 -4.81 -15.62
CA LEU A 94 6.68 -4.49 -14.22
C LEU A 94 5.53 -3.74 -13.51
N ILE A 95 4.91 -2.77 -14.18
CA ILE A 95 3.78 -2.02 -13.62
C ILE A 95 2.59 -2.95 -13.39
N ARG A 96 2.26 -3.80 -14.37
CA ARG A 96 1.14 -4.75 -14.26
C ARG A 96 1.35 -5.72 -13.11
N ILE A 97 2.52 -6.35 -13.00
CA ILE A 97 2.78 -7.30 -11.91
C ILE A 97 2.89 -6.62 -10.55
N SER A 98 3.38 -5.38 -10.47
CA SER A 98 3.40 -4.63 -9.20
C SER A 98 1.97 -4.37 -8.70
N LEU A 99 1.07 -3.93 -9.59
CA LEU A 99 -0.31 -3.66 -9.21
C LEU A 99 -1.07 -4.94 -8.90
N ALA A 100 -0.83 -6.02 -9.64
CA ALA A 100 -1.40 -7.34 -9.34
C ALA A 100 -0.95 -7.88 -7.97
N CYS A 101 0.34 -7.78 -7.63
CA CYS A 101 0.85 -8.19 -6.31
C CYS A 101 0.29 -7.32 -5.19
N ALA A 102 0.15 -6.00 -5.41
CA ALA A 102 -0.51 -5.12 -4.45
C ALA A 102 -2.01 -5.47 -4.27
N THR A 103 -2.72 -5.82 -5.35
CA THR A 103 -4.10 -6.32 -5.29
C THR A 103 -4.18 -7.60 -4.47
N LEU A 104 -3.26 -8.54 -4.69
CA LEU A 104 -3.18 -9.80 -3.93
C LEU A 104 -2.89 -9.55 -2.44
N LEU A 105 -1.95 -8.67 -2.11
CA LEU A 105 -1.65 -8.26 -0.73
C LEU A 105 -2.90 -7.68 -0.06
N LEU A 106 -3.62 -6.79 -0.74
CA LEU A 106 -4.80 -6.16 -0.17
C LEU A 106 -5.97 -7.14 -0.02
N GLY A 107 -6.16 -8.04 -0.99
CA GLY A 107 -7.16 -9.09 -0.95
C GLY A 107 -6.89 -10.11 0.16
N THR A 108 -5.65 -10.57 0.30
CA THR A 108 -5.25 -11.46 1.41
C THR A 108 -5.39 -10.77 2.76
N SER A 109 -5.06 -9.47 2.85
CA SER A 109 -5.28 -8.68 4.06
C SER A 109 -6.76 -8.54 4.43
N LEU A 110 -7.65 -8.39 3.44
CA LEU A 110 -9.11 -8.37 3.66
C LEU A 110 -9.61 -9.71 4.21
N LEU A 111 -9.16 -10.83 3.64
CA LEU A 111 -9.52 -12.17 4.12
C LEU A 111 -9.01 -12.41 5.54
N LEU A 112 -7.75 -12.04 5.81
CA LEU A 112 -7.15 -12.18 7.14
C LEU A 112 -7.75 -11.24 8.17
N ASN A 113 -8.33 -10.11 7.77
CA ASN A 113 -9.02 -9.18 8.67
C ASN A 113 -10.21 -9.86 9.40
N LEU A 114 -10.67 -11.03 8.96
CA LEU A 114 -11.66 -11.84 9.70
C LEU A 114 -11.07 -12.55 10.93
N LEU A 115 -9.76 -12.80 10.93
CA LEU A 115 -9.05 -13.57 11.96
C LEU A 115 -8.13 -12.69 12.82
N ILE A 116 -7.40 -11.78 12.16
CA ILE A 116 -6.41 -10.91 12.79
C ILE A 116 -6.34 -9.57 12.07
N LYS A 117 -6.27 -8.48 12.83
CA LYS A 117 -6.19 -7.12 12.30
C LYS A 117 -4.76 -6.81 11.82
N SER A 118 -4.35 -7.41 10.71
CA SER A 118 -3.01 -7.21 10.14
C SER A 118 -2.72 -5.73 9.85
N SER A 119 -1.49 -5.29 10.13
CA SER A 119 -1.12 -3.90 9.95
C SER A 119 -0.78 -3.56 8.50
N LEU A 120 -1.70 -2.91 7.79
CA LEU A 120 -1.46 -2.43 6.42
C LEU A 120 -0.33 -1.40 6.34
N HIS A 121 -0.08 -0.66 7.41
CA HIS A 121 1.06 0.25 7.49
C HIS A 121 2.37 -0.54 7.35
N VAL A 122 2.50 -1.66 8.03
CA VAL A 122 3.67 -2.52 7.92
C VAL A 122 3.66 -3.24 6.57
N SER A 123 2.56 -3.90 6.19
CA SER A 123 2.47 -4.67 4.95
C SER A 123 2.82 -3.88 3.70
N LEU A 124 2.21 -2.69 3.53
CA LEU A 124 2.38 -1.88 2.33
C LEU A 124 3.76 -1.21 2.28
N ASN A 125 4.33 -0.80 3.42
CA ASN A 125 5.68 -0.23 3.45
C ASN A 125 6.77 -1.29 3.27
N THR A 126 6.58 -2.50 3.79
CA THR A 126 7.45 -3.65 3.47
C THR A 126 7.38 -4.00 1.99
N TYR A 127 6.17 -4.03 1.41
CA TYR A 127 5.99 -4.27 -0.01
C TYR A 127 6.68 -3.19 -0.86
N LEU A 128 6.53 -1.91 -0.49
CA LEU A 128 7.24 -0.81 -1.14
C LEU A 128 8.76 -0.95 -1.04
N ALA A 129 9.30 -1.41 0.09
CA ALA A 129 10.73 -1.68 0.20
C ALA A 129 11.20 -2.71 -0.83
N CYS A 130 10.45 -3.80 -1.03
CA CYS A 130 10.74 -4.80 -2.05
C CYS A 130 10.66 -4.23 -3.47
N LEU A 131 9.66 -3.38 -3.77
CA LEU A 131 9.59 -2.67 -5.06
C LEU A 131 10.85 -1.83 -5.29
N LEU A 132 11.25 -1.03 -4.29
CA LEU A 132 12.44 -0.19 -4.37
C LEU A 132 13.71 -1.03 -4.56
N CYS A 133 13.84 -2.17 -3.87
CA CYS A 133 15.00 -3.06 -3.99
C CYS A 133 15.25 -3.55 -5.42
N LEU A 134 14.21 -3.70 -6.25
CA LEU A 134 14.37 -4.10 -7.65
C LEU A 134 15.16 -3.06 -8.45
N PHE A 135 14.95 -1.77 -8.17
CA PHE A 135 15.50 -0.66 -8.93
C PHE A 135 16.74 -0.03 -8.30
N ASP A 136 16.77 0.02 -6.97
CA ASP A 136 17.86 0.53 -6.15
C ASP A 136 17.90 -0.26 -4.82
N PRO A 137 18.75 -1.30 -4.72
CA PRO A 137 18.89 -2.11 -3.52
C PRO A 137 19.24 -1.31 -2.26
N GLN A 138 19.98 -0.20 -2.41
CA GLN A 138 20.33 0.66 -1.27
C GLN A 138 19.10 1.41 -0.78
N ALA A 139 18.33 2.03 -1.67
CA ALA A 139 17.09 2.70 -1.31
C ALA A 139 16.07 1.74 -0.70
N GLY A 140 15.90 0.56 -1.28
CA GLY A 140 15.01 -0.47 -0.76
C GLY A 140 15.44 -1.02 0.61
N GLY A 141 16.74 -1.26 0.80
CA GLY A 141 17.29 -1.68 2.10
C GLY A 141 17.12 -0.62 3.19
N LEU A 142 17.37 0.66 2.87
CA LEU A 142 17.13 1.78 3.78
C LEU A 142 15.64 1.91 4.13
N TRP A 143 14.74 1.79 3.15
CA TRP A 143 13.29 1.85 3.41
C TRP A 143 12.82 0.67 4.27
N LEU A 144 13.34 -0.53 4.02
CA LEU A 144 13.05 -1.71 4.82
C LEU A 144 13.48 -1.52 6.29
N ALA A 145 14.63 -0.89 6.53
CA ALA A 145 15.11 -0.57 7.87
C ALA A 145 14.21 0.45 8.61
N LEU A 146 13.41 1.25 7.90
CA LEU A 146 12.43 2.17 8.50
C LEU A 146 11.11 1.48 8.87
N VAL A 147 10.79 0.33 8.29
CA VAL A 147 9.54 -0.40 8.57
C VAL A 147 9.36 -0.75 10.05
N PRO A 148 10.38 -1.23 10.79
CA PRO A 148 10.27 -1.44 12.24
C PRO A 148 9.89 -0.18 13.01
N LEU A 149 10.35 1.01 12.60
CA LEU A 149 9.98 2.29 13.22
C LEU A 149 8.51 2.64 12.97
N ILE A 150 7.99 2.35 11.77
CA ILE A 150 6.57 2.49 11.44
C ILE A 150 5.74 1.54 12.32
N GLY A 151 6.17 0.29 12.44
CA GLY A 151 5.55 -0.72 13.30
C GLY A 151 5.54 -0.31 14.78
N TRP A 152 6.69 0.15 15.29
CA TRP A 152 6.81 0.69 16.65
C TRP A 152 5.84 1.85 16.91
N SER A 153 5.70 2.77 15.95
CA SER A 153 4.71 3.86 16.06
C SER A 153 3.28 3.31 16.16
N ARG A 154 2.93 2.25 15.43
CA ARG A 154 1.59 1.64 15.52
C ARG A 154 1.36 0.95 16.87
N TYR A 155 2.38 0.28 17.40
CA TYR A 155 2.34 -0.35 18.71
C TYR A 155 2.15 0.69 19.82
N GLN A 156 2.97 1.75 19.84
CA GLN A 156 2.93 2.79 20.86
C GLN A 156 1.60 3.57 20.88
N LEU A 157 0.95 3.72 19.72
CA LEU A 157 -0.37 4.36 19.61
C LEU A 157 -1.53 3.41 19.97
N GLY A 158 -1.25 2.19 20.43
CA GLY A 158 -2.26 1.19 20.78
C GLY A 158 -3.09 0.73 19.57
N ARG A 159 -2.57 0.93 18.34
CA ARG A 159 -3.31 0.58 17.12
C ARG A 159 -3.17 -0.88 16.75
N HIS A 160 -2.05 -1.49 17.09
CA HIS A 160 -1.76 -2.88 16.75
C HIS A 160 -0.96 -3.60 17.83
N THR A 161 -1.17 -4.92 17.95
CA THR A 161 -0.33 -5.81 18.76
C THR A 161 0.93 -6.25 18.00
N LEU A 162 1.94 -6.79 18.70
CA LEU A 162 3.15 -7.28 18.03
C LEU A 162 2.85 -8.40 17.01
N ALA A 163 1.91 -9.29 17.31
CA ALA A 163 1.48 -10.35 16.41
C ALA A 163 0.85 -9.78 15.12
N GLU A 164 0.01 -8.75 15.22
CA GLU A 164 -0.59 -8.07 14.07
C GLU A 164 0.46 -7.35 13.19
N LEU A 165 1.50 -6.81 13.80
CA LEU A 165 2.64 -6.21 13.10
C LEU A 165 3.47 -7.26 12.37
N MET A 166 3.75 -8.40 13.02
CA MET A 166 4.48 -9.51 12.41
C MET A 166 3.73 -10.10 11.21
N VAL A 167 2.43 -10.38 11.37
CA VAL A 167 1.58 -10.84 10.24
C VAL A 167 1.57 -9.80 9.12
N GLY A 168 1.48 -8.50 9.47
CA GLY A 168 1.58 -7.43 8.49
C GLY A 168 2.90 -7.46 7.71
N GLY A 169 4.03 -7.61 8.41
CA GLY A 169 5.36 -7.72 7.79
C GLY A 169 5.49 -8.93 6.89
N MET A 170 5.02 -10.10 7.33
CA MET A 170 5.04 -11.33 6.54
C MET A 170 4.23 -11.20 5.25
N LEU A 171 3.02 -10.62 5.30
CA LEU A 171 2.23 -10.36 4.09
C LEU A 171 2.95 -9.45 3.10
N GLY A 172 3.59 -8.39 3.59
CA GLY A 172 4.39 -7.49 2.78
C GLY A 172 5.58 -8.18 2.12
N LEU A 173 6.31 -9.02 2.88
CA LEU A 173 7.43 -9.81 2.37
C LEU A 173 6.97 -10.87 1.37
N SER A 174 5.85 -11.55 1.61
CA SER A 174 5.33 -12.57 0.68
C SER A 174 4.93 -11.95 -0.65
N ALA A 175 4.18 -10.86 -0.65
CA ALA A 175 3.80 -10.17 -1.88
C ALA A 175 5.00 -9.51 -2.58
N GLY A 176 5.92 -8.93 -1.79
CA GLY A 176 7.14 -8.30 -2.31
C GLY A 176 8.11 -9.32 -2.91
N GLY A 177 8.28 -10.47 -2.25
CA GLY A 177 9.06 -11.59 -2.74
C GLY A 177 8.46 -12.21 -4.00
N LEU A 178 7.12 -12.35 -4.05
CA LEU A 178 6.44 -12.77 -5.28
C LEU A 178 6.67 -11.79 -6.43
N PHE A 179 6.57 -10.48 -6.17
CA PHE A 179 6.88 -9.47 -7.17
C PHE A 179 8.32 -9.59 -7.67
N LEU A 180 9.30 -9.69 -6.77
CA LEU A 180 10.71 -9.82 -7.12
C LEU A 180 11.00 -11.11 -7.92
N PHE A 181 10.31 -12.20 -7.60
CA PHE A 181 10.40 -13.45 -8.37
C PHE A 181 9.83 -13.31 -9.78
N LEU A 182 8.67 -12.65 -9.93
CA LEU A 182 8.02 -12.43 -11.22
C LEU A 182 8.71 -11.37 -12.09
N ALA A 183 9.57 -10.53 -11.50
CA ALA A 183 10.28 -9.43 -12.15
C ALA A 183 11.64 -9.83 -12.75
N GLN A 184 12.07 -11.08 -12.54
CA GLN A 184 13.26 -11.69 -13.18
C GLN A 184 13.00 -11.93 -14.67
#